data_AF-A0A382BJB7-F1
#
_entry.id   AF-A0A382BJB7-F1
#
_cell.length_a   1.000
_cell.length_b   1.000
_cell.length_c   1.000
_cell.angle_alpha   90.00
_cell.angle_beta   90.00
_cell.angle_gamma   90.00
#
_symmetry.space_group_name_H-M   'P 1'
#
loop_
_entity.id
_entity.type
_entity.pdbx_description
1 polymer ?
#
loop_
_entity_poly.entity_id
_entity_poly.type
_entity_poly.pdbx_seq_one_letter_code
_entity_poly.pdbx_strand_id
1 'polypeptide(L)'
;VTQKILFQLGIILIPFLLSFSTLCGQTRLLHHTPPPYGEIGQNLTLTASSLEISDPINATLYYRLPGGESFLEVPFRNSGFNWEATIPGFGLMEEGLEYVITFQFNRDRLASFPLEDPFNNPHYLTVVPPKNLVELSVFNELPSV
;
A
#
# COMPACT_ATOMS: atom_id res chain seq x y z
N VAL A 1 -24.13 -10.50 53.59
CA VAL A 1 -24.35 -11.34 52.37
C VAL A 1 -24.08 -10.54 51.10
N THR A 2 -24.55 -9.30 51.02
CA THR A 2 -24.43 -8.38 49.87
C THR A 2 -22.98 -8.07 49.43
N GLN A 3 -22.05 -7.86 50.36
CA GLN A 3 -20.65 -7.53 50.03
C GLN A 3 -19.88 -8.70 49.43
N LYS A 4 -20.15 -9.94 49.84
CA LYS A 4 -19.56 -11.16 49.26
C LYS A 4 -20.03 -11.39 47.82
N ILE A 5 -21.30 -11.13 47.54
CA ILE A 5 -21.88 -11.25 46.19
C ILE A 5 -21.29 -10.18 45.27
N LEU A 6 -21.16 -8.93 45.74
CA LEU A 6 -20.53 -7.85 44.98
C LEU A 6 -19.05 -8.15 44.65
N PHE A 7 -18.32 -8.75 45.60
CA PHE A 7 -16.93 -9.16 45.39
C PHE A 7 -16.80 -10.32 44.39
N GLN A 8 -17.70 -11.30 44.44
CA GLN A 8 -17.72 -12.42 43.48
C GLN A 8 -18.09 -11.98 42.06
N LEU A 9 -19.00 -11.02 41.91
CA LEU A 9 -19.34 -10.43 40.61
C LEU A 9 -18.14 -9.67 40.00
N GLY A 10 -17.37 -8.95 40.83
CA GLY A 10 -16.14 -8.28 40.41
C GLY A 10 -15.07 -9.26 39.90
N ILE A 11 -14.91 -10.41 40.56
CA ILE A 11 -13.95 -11.46 40.15
C ILE A 11 -14.28 -12.04 38.76
N ILE A 12 -15.54 -12.05 38.35
CA ILE A 12 -15.98 -12.56 37.04
C ILE A 12 -15.95 -11.45 35.97
N LEU A 13 -16.35 -10.23 36.34
CA LEU A 13 -16.46 -9.11 35.40
C LEU A 13 -15.10 -8.62 34.90
N ILE A 14 -14.09 -8.57 35.78
CA ILE A 14 -12.73 -8.10 35.44
C ILE A 14 -12.06 -8.97 34.37
N PRO A 15 -11.97 -10.32 34.50
CA PRO A 15 -11.38 -11.15 33.45
C PRO A 15 -12.23 -11.15 32.16
N PHE A 16 -13.55 -11.01 32.26
CA PHE A 16 -14.43 -10.88 31.09
C PHE A 16 -14.13 -9.60 30.29
N LEU A 17 -13.99 -8.46 30.97
CA LEU A 17 -13.64 -7.17 30.34
C LEU A 17 -12.21 -7.16 29.78
N LEU A 18 -11.25 -7.78 30.47
CA LEU A 18 -9.87 -7.92 30.00
C LEU A 18 -9.75 -8.85 28.78
N SER A 19 -10.61 -9.87 28.69
CA SER A 19 -10.64 -10.77 27.53
C SER A 19 -11.24 -10.06 26.30
N PHE A 20 -12.25 -9.21 26.50
CA PHE A 20 -12.94 -8.52 25.41
C PHE A 20 -12.10 -7.43 24.73
N SER A 21 -11.19 -6.76 25.46
CA SER A 21 -10.34 -5.71 24.89
C SER A 21 -9.35 -6.22 23.84
N THR A 22 -8.94 -7.49 23.93
CA THR A 22 -8.06 -8.13 22.94
C THR A 22 -8.74 -8.43 21.60
N LEU A 23 -10.09 -8.37 21.55
CA LEU A 23 -10.85 -8.74 20.36
C LEU A 23 -11.06 -7.59 19.36
N CYS A 24 -10.80 -6.34 19.77
CA CYS A 24 -11.10 -5.14 18.97
C CYS A 24 -9.85 -4.40 18.44
N GLY A 25 -8.65 -4.90 18.69
CA GLY A 25 -7.43 -4.27 18.17
C GLY A 25 -7.20 -4.58 16.69
N GLN A 26 -7.46 -3.61 15.79
CA GLN A 26 -6.96 -3.70 14.41
C GLN A 26 -5.43 -3.55 14.43
N THR A 27 -4.71 -4.65 14.18
CA THR A 27 -3.26 -4.58 13.98
C THR A 27 -2.97 -4.13 12.55
N ARG A 28 -2.37 -2.95 12.39
CA ARG A 28 -1.86 -2.50 11.09
C ARG A 28 -0.49 -3.12 10.89
N LEU A 29 -0.39 -4.01 9.89
CA LEU A 29 0.83 -4.79 9.63
C LEU A 29 1.74 -4.16 8.57
N LEU A 30 1.20 -3.22 7.80
CA LEU A 30 1.86 -2.58 6.66
C LEU A 30 1.74 -1.06 6.77
N HIS A 31 2.87 -0.38 6.63
CA HIS A 31 2.92 1.07 6.48
C HIS A 31 3.40 1.44 5.07
N HIS A 32 2.65 2.33 4.42
CA HIS A 32 2.98 2.87 3.11
C HIS A 32 2.40 4.29 3.04
N THR A 33 3.19 5.21 2.49
CA THR A 33 2.77 6.57 2.17
C THR A 33 2.87 6.74 0.66
N PRO A 34 1.73 6.87 -0.05
CA PRO A 34 1.74 7.11 -1.47
C PRO A 34 2.55 8.35 -1.83
N PRO A 35 3.36 8.31 -2.90
CA PRO A 35 3.90 9.52 -3.50
C PRO A 35 2.75 10.41 -3.98
N PRO A 36 2.95 11.74 -4.09
CA PRO A 36 1.90 12.65 -4.52
C PRO A 36 1.51 12.47 -5.99
N TYR A 37 2.46 12.08 -6.85
CA TYR A 37 2.26 11.79 -8.27
C TYR A 37 3.43 10.96 -8.81
N GLY A 38 3.24 10.34 -9.98
CA GLY A 38 4.31 9.84 -10.85
C GLY A 38 4.61 10.81 -11.99
N GLU A 39 5.77 10.69 -12.63
CA GLU A 39 6.14 11.49 -13.82
C GLU A 39 6.33 10.56 -15.03
N ILE A 40 5.73 10.90 -16.18
CA ILE A 40 5.84 10.08 -17.40
C ILE A 40 7.31 9.93 -17.80
N GLY A 41 7.72 8.68 -18.09
CA GLY A 41 9.07 8.35 -18.50
C GLY A 41 10.09 8.28 -17.36
N GLN A 42 9.71 8.60 -16.12
CA GLN A 42 10.57 8.43 -14.94
C GLN A 42 10.19 7.18 -14.14
N ASN A 43 11.19 6.47 -13.64
CA ASN A 43 10.95 5.33 -12.77
C ASN A 43 10.29 5.78 -11.46
N LEU A 44 9.26 5.05 -11.03
CA LEU A 44 8.57 5.29 -9.77
C LEU A 44 8.95 4.20 -8.76
N THR A 45 9.65 4.58 -7.70
CA THR A 45 9.97 3.67 -6.58
C THR A 45 8.94 3.85 -5.47
N LEU A 46 8.27 2.76 -5.11
CA LEU A 46 7.37 2.70 -3.96
C LEU A 46 8.07 2.03 -2.79
N THR A 47 7.87 2.59 -1.60
CA THR A 47 8.47 2.11 -0.34
C THR A 47 7.38 1.65 0.62
N ALA A 48 7.51 0.48 1.21
CA ALA A 48 6.63 0.03 2.28
C ALA A 48 7.42 -0.57 3.44
N SER A 49 6.88 -0.50 4.65
CA SER A 49 7.51 -1.04 5.86
C SER A 49 6.59 -2.07 6.52
N SER A 50 7.17 -3.19 6.94
CA SER A 50 6.50 -4.14 7.80
C SER A 50 6.47 -3.61 9.24
N LEU A 51 5.33 -3.69 9.91
CA LEU A 51 5.18 -3.38 11.34
C LEU A 51 5.22 -4.64 12.22
N GLU A 52 5.46 -5.80 11.60
CA GLU A 52 5.68 -7.08 12.28
C GLU A 52 7.15 -7.28 12.66
N ILE A 53 7.38 -8.09 13.69
CA ILE A 53 8.73 -8.49 14.12
C ILE A 53 9.39 -9.43 13.10
N SER A 54 8.57 -10.25 12.41
CA SER A 54 9.03 -11.14 11.35
C SER A 54 8.93 -10.49 9.99
N ASP A 55 9.92 -10.73 9.14
CA ASP A 55 9.87 -10.35 7.74
C ASP A 55 8.73 -11.09 6.99
N PRO A 56 8.11 -10.44 5.98
CA PRO A 56 7.21 -11.12 5.08
C PRO A 56 7.94 -12.21 4.28
N ILE A 57 7.27 -13.33 4.03
CA ILE A 57 7.73 -14.39 3.13
C ILE A 57 7.58 -14.01 1.65
N ASN A 58 6.65 -13.12 1.34
CA ASN A 58 6.49 -12.55 0.01
C ASN A 58 6.00 -11.10 0.13
N ALA A 59 6.53 -10.21 -0.70
CA ALA A 59 6.10 -8.82 -0.78
C ALA A 59 6.02 -8.45 -2.26
N THR A 60 4.84 -8.03 -2.71
CA THR A 60 4.53 -7.86 -4.13
C THR A 60 3.77 -6.55 -4.33
N LEU A 61 4.21 -5.79 -5.34
CA LEU A 61 3.51 -4.66 -5.92
C LEU A 61 2.73 -5.15 -7.13
N TYR A 62 1.43 -4.93 -7.14
CA TYR A 62 0.56 -5.14 -8.28
C TYR A 62 0.21 -3.77 -8.85
N TYR A 63 0.37 -3.57 -10.15
CA TYR A 63 -0.01 -2.31 -10.79
C TYR A 63 -0.65 -2.51 -12.16
N ARG A 64 -1.47 -1.56 -12.57
CA ARG A 64 -2.12 -1.54 -13.89
C ARG A 64 -2.46 -0.12 -14.32
N LEU A 65 -2.78 0.05 -15.59
CA LEU A 65 -3.48 1.23 -16.05
C LEU A 65 -4.90 1.24 -15.48
N PRO A 66 -5.48 2.42 -15.20
CA PRO A 66 -6.81 2.51 -14.62
C PRO A 66 -7.87 1.74 -15.42
N GLY A 67 -8.66 0.92 -14.73
CA GLY A 67 -9.67 0.06 -15.34
C GLY A 67 -9.13 -1.14 -16.13
N GLY A 68 -7.83 -1.43 -16.09
CA GLY A 68 -7.26 -2.60 -16.73
C GLY A 68 -7.74 -3.92 -16.12
N GLU A 69 -7.92 -4.96 -16.93
CA GLU A 69 -8.43 -6.27 -16.47
C GLU A 69 -7.44 -7.05 -15.60
N SER A 70 -6.14 -6.77 -15.70
CA SER A 70 -5.10 -7.55 -15.03
C SER A 70 -3.98 -6.66 -14.50
N PHE A 71 -3.38 -7.10 -13.40
CA PHE A 71 -2.25 -6.43 -12.78
C PHE A 71 -0.93 -7.04 -13.25
N LEU A 72 0.07 -6.18 -13.42
CA LEU A 72 1.48 -6.56 -13.51
C LEU A 72 2.07 -6.68 -12.10
N GLU A 73 2.99 -7.61 -11.92
CA GLU A 73 3.57 -7.93 -10.61
C GLU A 73 5.04 -7.55 -10.55
N VAL A 74 5.44 -6.87 -9.47
CA VAL A 74 6.82 -6.52 -9.17
C VAL A 74 7.15 -6.96 -7.74
N PRO A 75 8.12 -7.85 -7.54
CA PRO A 75 8.54 -8.24 -6.21
C PRO A 75 9.24 -7.05 -5.52
N PHE A 76 8.87 -6.80 -4.28
CA PHE A 76 9.60 -5.90 -3.42
C PHE A 76 10.94 -6.51 -3.01
N ARG A 77 11.95 -5.65 -2.86
CA ARG A 77 13.27 -6.01 -2.32
C ARG A 77 13.45 -5.39 -0.96
N ASN A 78 13.94 -6.18 0.00
CA ASN A 78 14.28 -5.70 1.33
C ASN A 78 15.51 -4.77 1.24
N SER A 79 15.35 -3.50 1.64
CA SER A 79 16.40 -2.48 1.73
C SER A 79 16.77 -2.14 3.20
N GLY A 80 16.44 -3.03 4.14
CA GLY A 80 16.70 -2.90 5.57
C GLY A 80 15.40 -2.75 6.36
N PHE A 81 15.07 -1.52 6.75
CA PHE A 81 13.78 -1.24 7.41
C PHE A 81 12.62 -1.17 6.42
N ASN A 82 12.91 -0.79 5.17
CA ASN A 82 11.93 -0.64 4.12
C ASN A 82 12.06 -1.76 3.09
N TRP A 83 10.99 -1.91 2.34
CA TRP A 83 10.90 -2.71 1.15
C TRP A 83 10.68 -1.77 -0.03
N GLU A 84 11.40 -1.99 -1.12
CA GLU A 84 11.33 -1.17 -2.32
C GLU A 84 10.92 -1.97 -3.55
N ALA A 85 10.00 -1.41 -4.33
CA ALA A 85 9.64 -1.90 -5.66
C ALA A 85 9.62 -0.72 -6.64
N THR A 86 10.16 -0.94 -7.84
CA THR A 86 10.27 0.11 -8.86
C THR A 86 9.42 -0.25 -10.07
N ILE A 87 8.49 0.63 -10.40
CA ILE A 87 7.74 0.61 -11.67
C ILE A 87 8.59 1.35 -12.70
N PRO A 88 8.88 0.75 -13.86
CA PRO A 88 9.64 1.42 -14.90
C PRO A 88 8.83 2.57 -15.52
N GLY A 89 9.51 3.65 -15.91
CA GLY A 89 8.84 4.88 -16.37
C GLY A 89 7.97 4.74 -17.62
N PHE A 90 8.20 3.70 -18.44
CA PHE A 90 7.32 3.37 -19.58
C PHE A 90 5.95 2.83 -19.15
N GLY A 91 5.80 2.42 -17.89
CA GLY A 91 4.54 1.96 -17.31
C GLY A 91 3.68 3.08 -16.71
N LEU A 92 4.15 4.33 -16.75
CA LEU A 92 3.42 5.50 -16.25
C LEU A 92 2.86 6.30 -17.43
N MET A 93 1.54 6.39 -17.52
CA MET A 93 0.83 7.07 -18.61
C MET A 93 -0.06 8.20 -18.10
N GLU A 94 -0.53 9.08 -18.98
CA GLU A 94 -1.35 10.25 -18.62
C GLU A 94 -2.65 9.87 -17.91
N GLU A 95 -3.18 8.68 -18.18
CA GLU A 95 -4.38 8.14 -17.54
C GLU A 95 -4.18 7.90 -16.04
N GLY A 96 -2.94 7.84 -15.55
CA GLY A 96 -2.60 7.54 -14.16
C GLY A 96 -2.16 6.10 -13.97
N LEU A 97 -2.16 5.67 -12.70
CA LEU A 97 -1.72 4.34 -12.30
C LEU A 97 -2.59 3.84 -11.16
N GLU A 98 -3.06 2.60 -11.25
CA GLU A 98 -3.67 1.89 -10.13
C GLU A 98 -2.69 0.88 -9.56
N TYR A 99 -2.53 0.83 -8.24
CA TYR A 99 -1.66 -0.17 -7.61
C TYR A 99 -2.16 -0.69 -6.26
N VAL A 100 -1.64 -1.85 -5.92
CA VAL A 100 -1.84 -2.57 -4.66
C VAL A 100 -0.49 -3.07 -4.17
N ILE A 101 -0.23 -2.95 -2.87
CA ILE A 101 0.92 -3.57 -2.21
C ILE A 101 0.39 -4.70 -1.34
N THR A 102 0.99 -5.88 -1.42
CA THR A 102 0.67 -7.00 -0.52
C THR A 102 1.91 -7.55 0.14
N PHE A 103 1.86 -7.76 1.45
CA PHE A 103 2.85 -8.49 2.22
C PHE A 103 2.19 -9.77 2.74
N GLN A 104 2.79 -10.90 2.44
CA GLN A 104 2.42 -12.20 2.97
C GLN A 104 3.40 -12.59 4.07
N PHE A 105 2.87 -12.97 5.22
CA PHE A 105 3.62 -13.49 6.35
C PHE A 105 3.30 -14.98 6.55
N ASN A 106 4.05 -15.62 7.45
CA ASN A 106 3.77 -16.99 7.85
C ASN A 106 2.32 -17.17 8.35
N ARG A 107 1.79 -18.39 8.20
CA ARG A 107 0.40 -18.75 8.56
C ARG A 107 -0.65 -17.96 7.77
N ASP A 108 -0.36 -17.69 6.50
CA ASP A 108 -1.27 -17.04 5.53
C ASP A 108 -1.80 -15.67 5.99
N ARG A 109 -1.06 -15.00 6.86
CA ARG A 109 -1.38 -13.64 7.28
C ARG A 109 -1.02 -12.70 6.15
N LEU A 110 -1.99 -11.94 5.69
CA LEU A 110 -1.83 -10.96 4.63
C LEU A 110 -1.98 -9.55 5.18
N ALA A 111 -1.19 -8.64 4.63
CA ALA A 111 -1.34 -7.21 4.81
C ALA A 111 -1.34 -6.55 3.45
N SER A 112 -2.18 -5.54 3.26
CA SER A 112 -2.27 -4.85 1.98
C SER A 112 -2.41 -3.35 2.12
N PHE A 113 -2.04 -2.65 1.05
CA PHE A 113 -2.39 -1.27 0.81
C PHE A 113 -3.04 -1.17 -0.58
N PRO A 114 -4.27 -0.66 -0.72
CA PRO A 114 -5.21 -0.31 0.35
C PRO A 114 -5.60 -1.50 1.27
N LEU A 115 -6.17 -1.21 2.43
CA LEU A 115 -6.51 -2.26 3.40
C LEU A 115 -7.79 -3.02 3.04
N GLU A 116 -8.80 -2.31 2.54
CA GLU A 116 -10.13 -2.86 2.27
C GLU A 116 -10.27 -3.17 0.79
N ASP A 117 -10.52 -4.45 0.49
CA ASP A 117 -10.78 -4.98 -0.84
C ASP A 117 -9.84 -4.43 -1.95
N PRO A 118 -8.51 -4.62 -1.80
CA PRO A 118 -7.51 -3.87 -2.55
C PRO A 118 -7.55 -4.09 -4.06
N PHE A 119 -7.96 -5.28 -4.52
CA PHE A 119 -7.99 -5.59 -5.95
C PHE A 119 -9.23 -5.03 -6.66
N ASN A 120 -10.32 -4.76 -5.91
CA ASN A 120 -11.49 -4.07 -6.45
C ASN A 120 -11.42 -2.56 -6.24
N ASN A 121 -10.73 -2.09 -5.19
CA ASN A 121 -10.52 -0.69 -4.87
C ASN A 121 -9.02 -0.36 -4.76
N PRO A 122 -8.24 -0.46 -5.85
CA PRO A 122 -6.81 -0.17 -5.82
C PRO A 122 -6.54 1.32 -5.57
N HIS A 123 -5.32 1.65 -5.13
CA HIS A 123 -4.93 3.05 -4.98
C HIS A 123 -4.66 3.68 -6.34
N TYR A 124 -5.38 4.75 -6.66
CA TYR A 124 -5.12 5.57 -7.86
C TYR A 124 -4.07 6.63 -7.57
N LEU A 125 -3.03 6.66 -8.40
CA LEU A 125 -1.96 7.66 -8.39
C LEU A 125 -2.02 8.47 -9.68
N THR A 126 -2.10 9.79 -9.54
CA THR A 126 -1.99 10.72 -10.67
C THR A 126 -0.59 10.67 -11.26
N VAL A 127 -0.49 10.66 -12.58
CA VAL A 127 0.77 10.77 -13.31
C VAL A 127 0.77 12.08 -14.09
N VAL A 128 1.86 12.82 -14.03
CA VAL A 128 1.99 14.14 -14.69
C VAL A 128 3.04 14.10 -15.80
N PRO A 129 2.87 14.93 -16.85
CA PRO A 129 3.90 15.09 -17.87
C PRO A 129 5.21 15.66 -17.27
N PRO A 130 6.39 15.26 -17.77
CA PRO A 130 7.65 15.83 -17.33
C PRO A 130 7.70 17.34 -17.59
N LYS A 131 8.26 18.09 -16.62
CA LYS A 131 8.31 19.55 -16.64
C LYS A 131 8.96 20.16 -17.90
N ASN A 132 9.81 19.40 -18.60
CA ASN A 132 10.53 19.85 -19.81
C ASN A 132 9.78 19.64 -21.14
N LEU A 133 8.56 19.09 -21.16
CA LEU A 133 7.81 18.94 -22.43
C LEU A 133 7.39 20.27 -23.07
N VAL A 134 7.38 21.35 -22.29
CA VAL A 134 7.13 22.70 -22.79
C VAL A 134 8.27 23.16 -23.72
N GLU A 135 9.52 22.77 -23.48
CA GLU A 135 10.64 23.10 -24.38
C GLU A 135 10.63 22.26 -25.66
N LEU A 136 10.27 20.98 -25.60
CA LEU A 136 10.25 20.08 -26.77
C LEU A 136 9.14 20.43 -27.77
N SER A 137 8.02 20.98 -27.30
CA SER A 137 6.93 21.45 -28.16
C SER A 137 7.31 22.71 -28.97
N VAL A 138 8.26 23.51 -28.49
CA VAL A 138 8.74 24.74 -29.17
C VAL A 138 9.63 24.41 -30.38
N PHE A 139 10.30 23.25 -30.40
CA PHE A 139 11.17 22.85 -31.51
C PHE A 139 10.43 22.12 -32.64
N ASN A 140 9.16 21.76 -32.46
CA ASN A 140 8.37 21.03 -33.46
C ASN A 140 7.57 21.94 -34.41
N GLU A 141 7.60 23.26 -34.24
CA GLU A 141 7.15 24.18 -35.28
C GLU A 141 8.21 24.25 -36.39
N LEU A 142 8.07 23.39 -37.40
CA LEU A 142 8.82 23.53 -38.64
C LEU A 142 8.49 24.90 -39.26
N PRO A 143 9.49 25.69 -39.71
CA PRO A 143 9.19 26.89 -40.46
C PRO A 143 8.38 26.50 -41.70
N SER A 144 7.21 27.14 -41.86
CA SER A 144 6.42 27.03 -43.09
C SER A 144 7.30 27.48 -44.26
N VAL A 145 7.58 26.56 -45.18
CA VAL A 145 8.26 26.83 -46.46
C VAL A 145 7.30 27.56 -47.40
#